data_AF-A0A968I1D4-F1
#
_entry.id   AF-A0A968I1D4-F1
#
_cell.length_a   1.000
_cell.length_b   1.000
_cell.length_c   1.000
_cell.angle_alpha   90.00
_cell.angle_beta   90.00
_cell.angle_gamma   90.00
#
_symmetry.space_group_name_H-M   'P 1'
#
loop_
_entity.id
_entity.type
_entity.pdbx_description
1 polymer ?
#
loop_
_entity_poly.entity_id
_entity_poly.type
_entity_poly.pdbx_seq_one_letter_code
_entity_poly.pdbx_strand_id
1 'polypeptide(L)'
;MHPPRRGITPRPLEDDWFDDLRGVFLVIGSSVLLVSAALFFAPLEVNTVWLWTLTPLTARITSSWYVFMALLFILTALTTRRPDEVLLPTIMLGFWSALLLTLPILHASQTRSGLEVVGWQLVHGALLIVSLVAGARAWTQLRLEQRVW
;
A
#
# COMPACT_ATOMS: atom_id res chain seq x y z
N MET A 1 -27.58 -43.99 -21.89
CA MET A 1 -27.25 -42.58 -21.62
C MET A 1 -26.88 -42.45 -20.16
N HIS A 2 -25.60 -42.27 -19.84
CA HIS A 2 -25.19 -41.93 -18.49
C HIS A 2 -25.40 -40.43 -18.26
N PRO A 3 -26.02 -40.01 -17.13
CA PRO A 3 -26.08 -38.60 -16.79
C PRO A 3 -24.65 -38.06 -16.64
N PRO A 4 -24.38 -36.81 -17.04
CA PRO A 4 -23.09 -36.20 -16.80
C PRO A 4 -22.86 -36.21 -15.28
N ARG A 5 -21.76 -36.85 -14.84
CA ARG A 5 -21.25 -36.70 -13.48
C ARG A 5 -21.14 -35.20 -13.25
N ARG A 6 -21.85 -34.66 -12.25
CA ARG A 6 -21.57 -33.32 -11.74
C ARG A 6 -20.10 -33.35 -11.34
N GLY A 7 -19.25 -32.78 -12.18
CA GLY A 7 -17.88 -32.49 -11.82
C GLY A 7 -17.97 -31.72 -10.52
N ILE A 8 -17.32 -32.24 -9.48
CA ILE A 8 -17.02 -31.45 -8.30
C ILE A 8 -16.25 -30.26 -8.87
N THR A 9 -16.91 -29.12 -9.07
CA THR A 9 -16.22 -27.88 -9.31
C THR A 9 -15.30 -27.74 -8.12
N PRO A 10 -13.97 -27.74 -8.30
CA PRO A 10 -13.06 -27.51 -7.20
C PRO A 10 -13.57 -26.25 -6.52
N ARG A 11 -13.91 -26.36 -5.23
CA ARG A 11 -14.18 -25.17 -4.41
C ARG A 11 -12.94 -24.29 -4.65
N PRO A 12 -13.08 -23.05 -5.15
CA PRO A 12 -11.92 -22.18 -5.20
C PRO A 12 -11.33 -22.24 -3.80
N LEU A 13 -10.02 -22.54 -3.69
CA LEU A 13 -9.36 -22.52 -2.38
C LEU A 13 -9.75 -21.18 -1.76
N GLU A 14 -10.53 -21.23 -0.67
CA GLU A 14 -10.82 -20.06 0.17
C GLU A 14 -9.47 -19.71 0.78
N ASP A 15 -8.74 -18.91 0.02
CA ASP A 15 -7.41 -18.44 0.34
C ASP A 15 -7.60 -17.28 1.33
N ASP A 16 -7.71 -17.61 2.62
CA ASP A 16 -7.93 -16.66 3.74
C ASP A 16 -6.99 -15.43 3.68
N TRP A 17 -5.82 -15.57 3.06
CA TRP A 17 -4.84 -14.51 2.91
C TRP A 17 -5.30 -13.33 2.03
N PHE A 18 -6.23 -13.55 1.08
CA PHE A 18 -6.78 -12.45 0.29
C PHE A 18 -7.67 -11.56 1.16
N ASP A 19 -8.45 -12.13 2.05
CA ASP A 19 -9.30 -11.36 2.96
C ASP A 19 -8.46 -10.60 3.98
N ASP A 20 -7.40 -11.20 4.50
CA ASP A 20 -6.40 -10.51 5.33
C ASP A 20 -5.77 -9.32 4.57
N LEU A 21 -5.35 -9.54 3.32
CA LEU A 21 -4.72 -8.50 2.52
C LEU A 21 -5.68 -7.35 2.18
N ARG A 22 -6.95 -7.66 1.88
CA ARG A 22 -7.99 -6.64 1.69
C ARG A 22 -8.15 -5.78 2.94
N GLY A 23 -8.19 -6.41 4.12
CA GLY A 23 -8.21 -5.70 5.40
C GLY A 23 -7.00 -4.76 5.55
N VAL A 24 -5.80 -5.26 5.28
CA VAL A 24 -4.56 -4.48 5.35
C VAL A 24 -4.60 -3.29 4.39
N PHE A 25 -4.97 -3.49 3.12
CA PHE A 25 -5.06 -2.38 2.16
C PHE A 25 -6.15 -1.38 2.50
N LEU A 26 -7.27 -1.82 3.05
CA LEU A 26 -8.32 -0.91 3.50
C LEU A 26 -7.83 -0.02 4.64
N VAL A 27 -7.10 -0.58 5.60
CA VAL A 27 -6.50 0.19 6.71
C VAL A 27 -5.47 1.17 6.17
N ILE A 28 -4.52 0.71 5.35
CA ILE A 28 -3.48 1.57 4.75
C ILE A 28 -4.12 2.70 3.95
N GLY A 29 -5.02 2.37 3.02
CA GLY A 29 -5.68 3.35 2.17
C GLY A 29 -6.48 4.37 2.97
N SER A 30 -7.22 3.95 4.00
CA SER A 30 -7.98 4.84 4.88
C SER A 30 -7.07 5.76 5.68
N SER A 31 -5.98 5.25 6.25
CA SER A 31 -4.99 6.06 6.97
C SER A 31 -4.33 7.09 6.05
N VAL A 32 -3.93 6.70 4.84
CA VAL A 32 -3.35 7.61 3.85
C VAL A 32 -4.36 8.68 3.42
N LEU A 33 -5.65 8.33 3.28
CA LEU A 33 -6.70 9.30 2.96
C LEU A 33 -6.86 10.35 4.05
N LEU A 34 -6.83 9.94 5.33
CA LEU A 34 -6.90 10.86 6.46
C LEU A 34 -5.69 11.80 6.50
N VAL A 35 -4.48 11.27 6.30
CA VAL A 35 -3.26 12.09 6.21
C VAL A 35 -3.35 13.07 5.03
N SER A 36 -3.86 12.62 3.89
CA SER A 36 -4.05 13.47 2.72
C SER A 36 -5.05 14.60 2.97
N ALA A 37 -6.17 14.30 3.63
CA ALA A 37 -7.16 15.31 4.00
C ALA A 37 -6.53 16.37 4.94
N ALA A 38 -5.75 15.93 5.93
CA ALA A 38 -5.04 16.84 6.83
C ALA A 38 -4.06 17.74 6.07
N LEU A 39 -3.27 17.19 5.14
CA LEU A 39 -2.35 17.96 4.29
C LEU A 39 -3.08 18.98 3.41
N PHE A 40 -4.29 18.69 2.97
CA PHE A 40 -5.07 19.57 2.10
C PHE A 40 -5.71 20.73 2.86
N PHE A 41 -6.39 20.42 3.97
CA PHE A 41 -7.21 21.38 4.71
C PHE A 41 -6.45 22.13 5.80
N ALA A 42 -5.44 21.51 6.41
CA ALA A 42 -4.70 22.04 7.56
C ALA A 42 -3.16 21.91 7.36
N PRO A 43 -2.61 22.49 6.27
CA PRO A 43 -1.19 22.29 5.93
C PRO A 43 -0.23 22.88 6.96
N LEU A 44 -0.61 23.95 7.67
CA LEU A 44 0.25 24.60 8.65
C LEU A 44 0.37 23.77 9.94
N GLU A 45 -0.74 23.17 10.35
CA GLU A 45 -0.84 22.29 11.50
C GLU A 45 -0.06 21.00 11.23
N VAL A 46 -0.23 20.40 10.06
CA VAL A 46 0.53 19.19 9.67
C VAL A 46 2.03 19.47 9.61
N ASN A 47 2.44 20.66 9.17
CA ASN A 47 3.85 21.04 9.12
C ASN A 47 4.53 21.04 10.51
N THR A 48 3.77 21.04 11.61
CA THR A 48 4.35 20.92 12.97
C THR A 48 4.84 19.50 13.30
N VAL A 49 4.27 18.48 12.65
CA VAL A 49 4.60 17.05 12.87
C VAL A 49 5.23 16.39 11.64
N TRP A 50 5.24 17.06 10.49
CA TRP A 50 5.85 16.55 9.26
C TRP A 50 7.38 16.59 9.33
N LEU A 51 8.03 15.62 8.68
CA LEU A 51 9.49 15.44 8.75
C LEU A 51 10.31 16.53 8.05
N TRP A 52 9.75 17.13 7.02
CA TRP A 52 10.37 18.20 6.24
C TRP A 52 9.41 19.35 6.09
N THR A 53 9.94 20.54 5.83
CA THR A 53 9.13 21.74 5.70
C THR A 53 8.26 21.65 4.45
N LEU A 54 6.94 21.81 4.62
CA LEU A 54 5.97 21.92 3.55
C LEU A 54 5.41 23.34 3.48
N THR A 55 5.46 23.94 2.30
CA THR A 55 4.62 25.11 2.00
C THR A 55 3.17 24.66 1.81
N PRO A 56 2.17 25.55 1.95
CA PRO A 56 0.78 25.21 1.67
C PRO A 56 0.55 24.67 0.25
N LEU A 57 1.30 25.17 -0.74
CA LEU A 57 1.22 24.68 -2.11
C LEU A 57 1.78 23.26 -2.24
N THR A 58 2.99 23.02 -1.71
CA THR A 58 3.61 21.69 -1.78
C THR A 58 2.81 20.66 -0.96
N ALA A 59 2.23 21.05 0.17
CA ALA A 59 1.35 20.17 0.95
C ALA A 59 0.13 19.69 0.15
N ARG A 60 -0.51 20.57 -0.63
CA ARG A 60 -1.66 20.21 -1.48
C ARG A 60 -1.26 19.33 -2.67
N ILE A 61 -0.08 19.57 -3.25
CA ILE A 61 0.47 18.70 -4.30
C ILE A 61 0.80 17.31 -3.74
N THR A 62 1.42 17.24 -2.56
CA THR A 62 1.67 15.97 -1.88
C THR A 62 0.35 15.28 -1.49
N SER A 63 -0.65 16.05 -1.07
CA SER A 63 -2.00 15.54 -0.78
C SER A 63 -2.64 14.87 -1.99
N SER A 64 -2.62 15.48 -3.18
CA SER A 64 -3.23 14.87 -4.38
C SER A 64 -2.59 13.53 -4.74
N TRP A 65 -1.27 13.41 -4.58
CA TRP A 65 -0.56 12.14 -4.72
C TRP A 65 -1.01 11.11 -3.68
N TYR A 66 -1.15 11.52 -2.41
CA TYR A 66 -1.66 10.62 -1.37
C TYR A 66 -3.13 10.24 -1.57
N VAL A 67 -3.99 11.12 -2.13
CA VAL A 67 -5.36 10.74 -2.50
C VAL A 67 -5.32 9.64 -3.56
N PHE A 68 -4.50 9.79 -4.59
CA PHE A 68 -4.35 8.77 -5.63
C PHE A 68 -3.93 7.42 -5.03
N MET A 69 -2.91 7.41 -4.17
CA MET A 69 -2.44 6.19 -3.49
C MET A 69 -3.53 5.58 -2.59
N ALA A 70 -4.23 6.42 -1.81
CA ALA A 70 -5.32 5.97 -0.95
C ALA A 70 -6.44 5.30 -1.75
N LEU A 71 -6.87 5.93 -2.85
CA LEU A 71 -7.89 5.37 -3.73
C LEU A 71 -7.44 4.07 -4.37
N LEU A 72 -6.18 3.97 -4.81
CA LEU A 72 -5.61 2.74 -5.34
C LEU A 72 -5.75 1.61 -4.30
N PHE A 73 -5.33 1.80 -3.05
CA PHE A 73 -5.42 0.77 -2.01
C PHE A 73 -6.86 0.42 -1.61
N ILE A 74 -7.73 1.42 -1.47
CA ILE A 74 -9.14 1.19 -1.12
C ILE A 74 -9.82 0.41 -2.24
N LEU A 75 -9.61 0.79 -3.51
CA LEU A 75 -10.20 0.08 -4.64
C LEU A 75 -9.67 -1.34 -4.73
N THR A 76 -8.36 -1.56 -4.60
CA THR A 76 -7.78 -2.90 -4.49
C THR A 76 -8.44 -3.71 -3.37
N ALA A 77 -8.57 -3.15 -2.16
CA ALA A 77 -9.22 -3.84 -1.05
C ALA A 77 -10.67 -4.27 -1.36
N LEU A 78 -11.40 -3.47 -2.13
CA LEU A 78 -12.81 -3.71 -2.45
C LEU A 78 -13.01 -4.62 -3.66
N THR A 79 -12.13 -4.56 -4.65
CA THR A 79 -12.34 -5.22 -5.95
C THR A 79 -11.45 -6.42 -6.19
N THR A 80 -10.32 -6.55 -5.48
CA THR A 80 -9.34 -7.60 -5.74
C THR A 80 -9.94 -8.98 -5.62
N ARG A 81 -9.83 -9.80 -6.66
CA ARG A 81 -10.21 -11.23 -6.66
C ARG A 81 -9.09 -12.14 -7.13
N ARG A 82 -8.02 -11.58 -7.69
CA ARG A 82 -6.94 -12.31 -8.35
C ARG A 82 -5.57 -11.79 -7.94
N PRO A 83 -4.52 -12.63 -8.01
CA PRO A 83 -3.18 -12.24 -7.61
C PRO A 83 -2.51 -11.21 -8.53
N ASP A 84 -2.89 -11.11 -9.80
CA ASP A 84 -2.40 -10.08 -10.73
C ASP A 84 -2.87 -8.67 -10.34
N GLU A 85 -4.09 -8.56 -9.81
CA GLU A 85 -4.69 -7.28 -9.40
C GLU A 85 -3.98 -6.63 -8.20
N VAL A 86 -3.25 -7.41 -7.39
CA VAL A 86 -2.51 -6.90 -6.22
C VAL A 86 -1.06 -6.52 -6.53
N LEU A 87 -0.53 -6.88 -7.70
CA LEU A 87 0.87 -6.58 -8.04
C LEU A 87 1.13 -5.08 -8.16
N LEU A 88 0.26 -4.35 -8.88
CA LEU A 88 0.41 -2.90 -9.02
C LEU A 88 0.40 -2.15 -7.67
N PRO A 89 -0.60 -2.34 -6.78
CA PRO A 89 -0.62 -1.66 -5.49
C PRO A 89 0.54 -2.07 -4.58
N THR A 90 0.96 -3.34 -4.59
CA THR A 90 2.13 -3.77 -3.81
C THR A 90 3.42 -3.13 -4.33
N ILE A 91 3.65 -3.09 -5.65
CA ILE A 91 4.82 -2.43 -6.25
C ILE A 91 4.82 -0.94 -5.92
N MET A 92 3.69 -0.26 -6.07
CA MET A 92 3.57 1.16 -5.73
C MET A 92 3.86 1.43 -4.25
N LEU A 93 3.30 0.61 -3.35
CA LEU A 93 3.57 0.72 -1.90
C LEU A 93 5.06 0.53 -1.59
N GLY A 94 5.68 -0.47 -2.21
CA GLY A 94 7.09 -0.81 -1.99
C GLY A 94 8.02 0.28 -2.50
N PHE A 95 7.83 0.71 -3.74
CA PHE A 95 8.59 1.80 -4.34
C PHE A 95 8.47 3.08 -3.53
N TRP A 96 7.24 3.46 -3.15
CA TRP A 96 7.01 4.67 -2.38
C TRP A 96 7.63 4.60 -0.99
N SER A 97 7.49 3.48 -0.29
CA SER A 97 8.07 3.30 1.04
C SER A 97 9.60 3.27 0.99
N ALA A 98 10.20 2.65 -0.02
CA ALA A 98 11.64 2.65 -0.22
C ALA A 98 12.17 4.05 -0.53
N LEU A 99 11.51 4.80 -1.44
CA LEU A 99 11.86 6.18 -1.74
C LEU A 99 11.85 7.02 -0.47
N LEU A 100 10.77 6.94 0.31
CA LEU A 100 10.64 7.67 1.56
C LEU A 100 11.74 7.28 2.56
N LEU A 101 11.99 6.00 2.79
CA LEU A 101 13.08 5.56 3.69
C LEU A 101 14.46 6.10 3.28
N THR A 102 14.70 6.36 1.99
CA THR A 102 15.96 6.94 1.52
C THR A 102 16.07 8.46 1.71
N LEU A 103 14.95 9.19 1.80
CA LEU A 103 14.98 10.66 1.90
C LEU A 103 15.76 11.19 3.12
N PRO A 104 15.56 10.67 4.35
CA PRO A 104 16.33 11.13 5.51
C PRO A 104 17.85 10.91 5.36
N ILE A 105 18.26 9.90 4.59
CA ILE A 105 19.67 9.58 4.34
C ILE A 105 20.25 10.57 3.33
N LEU A 106 19.53 10.82 2.24
CA LEU A 106 19.98 11.70 1.16
C LEU A 106 19.88 13.20 1.52
N HIS A 107 18.93 13.55 2.39
CA HIS A 107 18.60 14.93 2.75
C HIS A 107 18.60 15.13 4.27
N ALA A 108 19.59 14.55 4.95
CA ALA A 108 19.73 14.61 6.41
C ALA A 108 19.70 16.05 6.97
N SER A 109 20.24 17.03 6.23
CA SER A 109 20.24 18.44 6.65
C SER A 109 18.88 19.13 6.57
N GLN A 110 17.93 18.57 5.83
CA GLN A 110 16.57 19.11 5.64
C GLN A 110 15.51 18.32 6.39
N THR A 111 15.90 17.20 7.00
CA THR A 111 15.00 16.32 7.75
C THR A 111 15.10 16.69 9.22
N ARG A 112 13.96 16.82 9.90
CA ARG A 112 13.95 16.94 11.36
C ARG A 112 14.68 15.77 12.01
N SER A 113 15.20 15.96 13.21
CA SER A 113 15.75 14.90 14.05
C SER A 113 14.82 14.67 15.24
N GLY A 114 14.77 13.45 15.77
CA GLY A 114 13.91 13.13 16.91
C GLY A 114 13.19 11.79 16.78
N LEU A 115 12.28 11.54 17.74
CA LEU A 115 11.48 10.32 17.78
C LEU A 115 10.47 10.26 16.63
N GLU A 116 10.06 11.39 16.06
CA GLU A 116 9.16 11.43 14.91
C GLU A 116 9.79 10.76 13.68
N VAL A 117 11.10 10.93 13.49
CA VAL A 117 11.87 10.28 12.40
C VAL A 117 11.87 8.78 12.56
N VAL A 118 12.13 8.30 13.79
CA VAL A 118 12.15 6.87 14.09
C VAL A 118 10.77 6.26 13.88
N GLY A 119 9.72 6.91 14.40
CA GLY A 119 8.34 6.45 14.20
C GLY A 119 7.97 6.37 12.72
N TRP A 120 8.32 7.39 11.95
CA TRP A 120 8.08 7.42 10.52
C TRP A 120 8.87 6.35 9.75
N GLN A 121 10.15 6.14 10.09
CA GLN A 121 10.98 5.08 9.51
C GLN A 121 10.41 3.70 9.82
N LEU A 122 9.92 3.47 11.05
CA LEU A 122 9.28 2.21 11.42
C LEU A 122 8.00 1.98 10.62
N VAL A 123 7.16 3.00 10.44
CA VAL A 123 5.95 2.91 9.63
C VAL A 123 6.29 2.55 8.18
N HIS A 124 7.21 3.28 7.53
CA HIS A 124 7.58 2.97 6.15
C HIS A 124 8.35 1.65 6.01
N GLY A 125 9.14 1.25 7.02
CA GLY A 125 9.77 -0.06 7.08
C GLY A 125 8.73 -1.18 7.13
N ALA A 126 7.71 -1.04 7.96
CA ALA A 126 6.60 -2.00 8.02
C ALA A 126 5.82 -2.06 6.70
N LEU A 127 5.50 -0.91 6.09
CA LEU A 127 4.82 -0.87 4.79
C LEU A 127 5.64 -1.49 3.67
N LEU A 128 6.97 -1.31 3.68
CA LEU A 128 7.87 -1.96 2.74
C LEU A 128 7.85 -3.48 2.92
N ILE A 129 7.90 -3.98 4.17
CA ILE A 129 7.80 -5.42 4.45
C ILE A 129 6.46 -5.98 3.95
N VAL A 130 5.34 -5.29 4.23
CA VAL A 130 4.02 -5.69 3.74
C VAL A 130 3.99 -5.79 2.22
N SER A 131 4.51 -4.76 1.53
CA SER A 131 4.63 -4.75 0.06
C SER A 131 5.42 -5.95 -0.46
N LEU A 132 6.59 -6.23 0.11
CA LEU A 132 7.46 -7.32 -0.32
C LEU A 132 6.81 -8.69 -0.09
N VAL A 133 6.21 -8.91 1.08
CA VAL A 133 5.54 -10.17 1.42
C VAL A 133 4.32 -10.40 0.53
N ALA A 134 3.45 -9.39 0.37
CA ALA A 134 2.27 -9.49 -0.47
C ALA A 134 2.64 -9.66 -1.95
N GLY A 135 3.62 -8.89 -2.45
CA GLY A 135 4.11 -8.98 -3.82
C GLY A 135 4.77 -10.33 -4.12
N ALA A 136 5.59 -10.86 -3.20
CA ALA A 136 6.22 -12.18 -3.36
C ALA A 136 5.18 -13.31 -3.40
N ARG A 137 4.14 -13.24 -2.54
CA ARG A 137 3.04 -14.21 -2.54
C ARG A 137 2.25 -14.16 -3.85
N ALA A 138 1.82 -12.97 -4.27
CA ALA A 138 1.10 -12.77 -5.53
C ALA A 138 1.90 -13.28 -6.74
N TRP A 139 3.18 -12.94 -6.81
CA TRP A 139 4.08 -13.40 -7.87
C TRP A 139 4.24 -14.93 -7.90
N THR A 140 4.35 -15.56 -6.73
CA THR A 140 4.48 -17.01 -6.61
C THR A 140 3.22 -17.71 -7.13
N GLN A 141 2.03 -17.20 -6.79
CA GLN A 141 0.77 -17.76 -7.29
C GLN A 141 0.64 -17.64 -8.80
N LEU A 142 0.97 -16.49 -9.38
CA LEU A 142 0.94 -16.29 -10.84
C LEU A 142 1.86 -17.27 -11.57
N ARG A 143 3.05 -17.56 -11.02
CA ARG A 143 3.96 -18.56 -11.60
C ARG A 143 3.41 -19.98 -11.53
N LEU A 144 2.66 -20.31 -10.48
CA LEU A 144 2.03 -21.64 -10.35
C LEU A 144 0.90 -21.79 -11.37
N GLU A 145 0.06 -20.77 -11.54
CA GLU A 145 -1.01 -20.75 -12.54
C GLU A 145 -0.46 -20.93 -13.96
N GLN A 146 0.65 -20.27 -14.29
CA GLN A 146 1.29 -20.39 -15.61
C GLN A 146 1.87 -21.77 -15.92
N ARG A 147 2.21 -22.60 -14.91
CA ARG A 147 2.79 -23.95 -15.12
C ARG A 147 1.75 -25.03 -15.41
N VAL A 148 0.48 -24.74 -15.16
CA VAL A 148 -0.62 -25.70 -15.33
C VAL A 148 -1.17 -25.71 -16.77
N TRP A 149 -0.80 -24.71 -17.57
CA TRP A 149 -1.16 -24.55 -18.98
C TRP A 149 0.00 -24.92 -19.90
#